data_AF-A0A251Y950-F1
#
_entry.id   AF-A0A251Y950-F1
#
_cell.length_a   1.000
_cell.length_b   1.000
_cell.length_c   1.000
_cell.angle_alpha   90.00
_cell.angle_beta   90.00
_cell.angle_gamma   90.00
#
_symmetry.space_group_name_H-M   'P 1'
#
loop_
_entity.id
_entity.type
_entity.pdbx_description
1 polymer ?
#
loop_
_entity_poly.entity_id
_entity_poly.type
_entity_poly.pdbx_seq_one_letter_code
_entity_poly.pdbx_strand_id
1 'polypeptide(L)'
;MGAPFEEMLDHLLQHSGLRDAHRADLSWRGTPMSIHSRSPRGAQAAASALALIFACAFASPAEAASRPTQDVAAGLAHADAIYARIEASPHPEQAYAALTDADKAVLRSYLLPAVTTKAVSIAPSDATAARAVADGAVGTTFTSEDDAIIRTSAVGGCWTGTVKTTAHAPAGNAIWDVWVEGAWCAGSTVTSAAFHRSWATIAAPGWQDRGEIGSGAGFSGGTAKIWAQRRMVFGAAGWDLQTTQQCARIIGNARGHVRGDLACSTV
;
A
#
# COMPACT_ATOMS: atom_id res chain seq x y z
N MET A 1 -23.95 -19.64 -26.37
CA MET A 1 -24.32 -18.53 -25.47
C MET A 1 -23.16 -18.31 -24.53
N GLY A 2 -22.24 -17.42 -24.89
CA GLY A 2 -21.01 -17.18 -24.14
C GLY A 2 -20.44 -15.84 -24.55
N ALA A 3 -20.78 -14.80 -23.79
CA ALA A 3 -20.17 -13.46 -23.80
C ALA A 3 -20.78 -12.59 -22.68
N PRO A 4 -20.44 -12.82 -21.39
CA PRO A 4 -20.50 -11.69 -20.46
C PRO A 4 -19.21 -11.46 -19.65
N PHE A 5 -18.22 -12.35 -19.74
CA PHE A 5 -16.98 -12.23 -18.95
C PHE A 5 -15.91 -11.37 -19.63
N GLU A 6 -15.77 -11.45 -20.95
CA GLU A 6 -14.77 -10.64 -21.67
C GLU A 6 -15.16 -9.16 -21.77
N GLU A 7 -16.45 -8.85 -21.84
CA GLU A 7 -16.95 -7.47 -21.88
C GLU A 7 -16.75 -6.72 -20.55
N MET A 8 -16.77 -7.47 -19.42
CA MET A 8 -16.50 -6.94 -18.09
C MET A 8 -15.00 -6.67 -17.84
N LEU A 9 -14.12 -7.47 -18.45
CA LEU A 9 -12.67 -7.29 -18.41
C LEU A 9 -12.21 -6.07 -19.22
N ASP A 10 -12.82 -5.82 -20.38
CA ASP A 10 -12.48 -4.66 -21.21
C ASP A 10 -12.93 -3.34 -20.57
N HIS A 11 -14.04 -3.35 -19.79
CA HIS A 11 -14.51 -2.18 -19.08
C HIS A 11 -13.63 -1.81 -17.86
N LEU A 12 -13.03 -2.80 -17.19
CA LEU A 12 -12.07 -2.59 -16.10
C LEU A 12 -10.70 -2.10 -16.60
N LEU A 13 -10.31 -2.48 -17.82
CA LEU A 13 -9.04 -2.04 -18.43
C LEU A 13 -9.11 -0.63 -19.03
N GLN A 14 -10.28 -0.16 -19.47
CA GLN A 14 -10.44 1.22 -19.96
C GLN A 14 -10.38 2.28 -18.85
N HIS A 15 -10.76 1.95 -17.62
CA HIS A 15 -10.74 2.90 -16.49
C HIS A 15 -9.40 2.99 -15.75
N SER A 16 -8.43 2.11 -16.04
CA SER A 16 -7.17 2.03 -15.31
C SER A 16 -5.98 2.70 -16.00
N GLY A 17 -6.14 3.32 -17.18
CA GLY A 17 -5.08 4.09 -17.84
C GLY A 17 -3.83 3.29 -18.22
N LEU A 18 -3.90 1.95 -18.23
CA LEU A 18 -2.76 1.05 -18.34
C LEU A 18 -2.38 0.65 -19.79
N ARG A 19 -2.95 1.29 -20.82
CA ARG A 19 -2.58 1.00 -22.23
C ARG A 19 -1.39 1.80 -22.76
N ASP A 20 -0.98 2.89 -22.12
CA ASP A 20 0.04 3.79 -22.70
C ASP A 20 1.49 3.52 -22.28
N ALA A 21 1.75 2.56 -21.38
CA ALA A 21 3.12 2.26 -20.93
C ALA A 21 3.91 1.34 -21.89
N HIS A 22 3.29 0.80 -22.94
CA HIS A 22 3.91 -0.23 -23.79
C HIS A 22 4.36 0.24 -25.19
N ARG A 23 4.44 1.55 -25.45
CA ARG A 23 4.81 2.05 -26.79
C ARG A 23 5.92 3.11 -26.87
N ALA A 24 6.68 3.33 -25.81
CA ALA A 24 7.82 4.24 -25.83
C ALA A 24 9.15 3.47 -25.72
N ASP A 25 9.41 2.59 -26.69
CA ASP A 25 10.78 2.12 -26.94
C ASP A 25 10.89 1.84 -28.43
N LEU A 26 11.47 2.80 -29.16
CA LEU A 26 12.05 2.72 -30.51
C LEU A 26 12.26 4.13 -31.06
N SER A 27 13.37 4.77 -30.71
CA SER A 27 14.23 5.57 -31.62
C SER A 27 15.07 6.59 -30.83
N TRP A 28 16.34 6.26 -30.59
CA TRP A 28 17.38 7.28 -30.48
C TRP A 28 18.72 6.71 -30.96
N ARG A 29 18.99 6.89 -32.26
CA ARG A 29 20.35 6.88 -32.81
C ARG A 29 20.80 8.34 -32.93
N GLY A 30 21.98 8.64 -32.41
CA GLY A 30 22.36 10.00 -32.03
C GLY A 30 23.00 10.88 -33.08
N THR A 31 23.35 12.09 -32.62
CA THR A 31 24.59 12.83 -32.91
C THR A 31 24.63 14.06 -31.97
N PRO A 32 25.80 14.56 -31.54
CA PRO A 32 25.92 15.65 -30.59
C PRO A 32 26.12 17.00 -31.30
N MET A 33 25.67 18.11 -30.70
CA MET A 33 26.32 19.40 -30.91
C MET A 33 25.99 20.42 -29.82
N SER A 34 27.03 21.21 -29.52
CA SER A 34 27.24 22.10 -28.40
C SER A 34 26.41 23.39 -28.42
N ILE A 35 26.17 23.89 -27.19
CA ILE A 35 26.23 25.28 -26.69
C ILE A 35 25.88 26.38 -27.69
N HIS A 36 24.90 27.23 -27.36
CA HIS A 36 25.05 28.70 -27.40
C HIS A 36 24.10 29.36 -26.38
N SER A 37 24.73 30.14 -25.50
CA SER A 37 24.15 31.04 -24.51
C SER A 37 23.47 32.23 -25.18
N ARG A 38 22.30 32.65 -24.67
CA ARG A 38 21.82 34.04 -24.72
C ARG A 38 20.65 34.26 -23.76
N SER A 39 20.83 35.21 -22.86
CA SER A 39 19.81 36.01 -22.18
C SER A 39 20.38 37.43 -22.08
N PRO A 40 19.62 38.46 -21.69
CA PRO A 40 18.23 38.83 -22.00
C PRO A 40 18.18 40.31 -22.48
N ARG A 41 17.02 40.87 -22.90
CA ARG A 41 16.74 42.33 -22.86
C ARG A 41 15.31 42.71 -23.28
N GLY A 42 14.74 43.66 -22.53
CA GLY A 42 13.53 44.46 -22.83
C GLY A 42 12.25 43.85 -22.22
N ALA A 43 11.70 44.26 -21.08
CA ALA A 43 11.35 45.59 -20.56
C ALA A 43 10.47 46.41 -21.51
N GLN A 44 9.15 46.40 -21.30
CA GLN A 44 8.35 47.58 -20.98
C GLN A 44 6.87 47.22 -20.80
N ALA A 45 6.21 48.03 -19.97
CA ALA A 45 4.94 47.79 -19.31
C ALA A 45 3.78 48.56 -19.96
N ALA A 46 2.54 48.10 -19.74
CA ALA A 46 1.30 48.89 -19.70
C ALA A 46 0.20 47.97 -19.15
N ALA A 47 -0.22 48.11 -17.89
CA ALA A 47 -1.26 49.03 -17.41
C ALA A 47 -2.69 48.71 -17.92
N SER A 48 -3.45 48.09 -17.02
CA SER A 48 -4.85 48.37 -16.64
C SER A 48 -5.99 48.30 -17.65
N ALA A 49 -6.96 47.39 -17.40
CA ALA A 49 -8.39 47.73 -17.38
C ALA A 49 -9.21 46.65 -16.65
N LEU A 50 -9.97 47.11 -15.65
CA LEU A 50 -11.10 46.42 -15.02
C LEU A 50 -12.19 46.05 -16.05
N ALA A 51 -12.81 44.88 -15.90
CA ALA A 51 -14.24 44.71 -16.13
C ALA A 51 -14.80 43.58 -15.26
N LEU A 52 -15.96 43.87 -14.69
CA LEU A 52 -16.67 43.21 -13.60
C LEU A 52 -17.64 42.11 -14.08
N ILE A 53 -17.94 41.18 -13.17
CA ILE A 53 -19.18 40.36 -13.04
C ILE A 53 -19.28 39.06 -13.85
N PHE A 54 -19.22 37.93 -13.14
CA PHE A 54 -20.10 36.75 -13.27
C PHE A 54 -20.10 36.06 -11.89
N ALA A 55 -21.14 36.24 -11.08
CA ALA A 55 -22.33 35.40 -10.98
C ALA A 55 -22.21 34.34 -9.86
N CYS A 56 -23.28 34.29 -9.06
CA CYS A 56 -23.55 33.50 -7.87
C CYS A 56 -22.91 32.09 -7.82
N ALA A 57 -22.15 31.82 -6.77
CA ALA A 57 -21.91 30.46 -6.30
C ALA A 57 -22.42 30.35 -4.86
N PHE A 58 -23.41 29.47 -4.70
CA PHE A 58 -24.03 29.07 -3.46
C PHE A 58 -22.97 28.68 -2.42
N ALA A 59 -22.88 29.45 -1.33
CA ALA A 59 -22.25 28.96 -0.11
C ALA A 59 -23.24 27.98 0.56
N SER A 60 -23.16 26.70 0.18
CA SER A 60 -23.69 25.64 1.02
C SER A 60 -22.81 25.53 2.27
N PRO A 61 -23.39 25.38 3.48
CA PRO A 61 -22.59 25.17 4.67
C PRO A 61 -21.84 23.85 4.51
N ALA A 62 -20.55 23.87 4.85
CA ALA A 62 -19.80 22.67 5.12
C ALA A 62 -20.41 22.01 6.36
N GLU A 63 -21.39 21.14 6.13
CA GLU A 63 -21.88 20.22 7.14
C GLU A 63 -20.80 19.17 7.33
N ALA A 64 -19.85 19.50 8.20
CA ALA A 64 -18.89 18.57 8.74
C ALA A 64 -19.67 17.49 9.50
N ALA A 65 -20.08 16.44 8.77
CA ALA A 65 -20.72 15.25 9.30
C ALA A 65 -19.76 14.57 10.29
N SER A 66 -19.84 15.00 11.54
CA SER A 66 -19.19 14.39 12.67
C SER A 66 -20.05 13.23 13.16
N ARG A 67 -20.14 12.13 12.40
CA ARG A 67 -20.64 10.83 12.89
C ARG A 67 -20.25 9.70 11.94
N PRO A 68 -19.26 8.86 12.32
CA PRO A 68 -19.18 7.52 11.74
C PRO A 68 -18.97 6.37 12.74
N THR A 69 -18.93 6.56 14.06
CA THR A 69 -18.59 5.46 14.97
C THR A 69 -19.74 4.54 15.35
N GLN A 70 -20.97 5.06 15.48
CA GLN A 70 -22.11 4.29 15.96
C GLN A 70 -22.73 3.37 14.88
N ASP A 71 -22.60 3.74 13.60
CA ASP A 71 -23.11 2.97 12.47
C ASP A 71 -22.22 1.74 12.16
N VAL A 72 -20.90 1.93 12.24
CA VAL A 72 -19.94 0.84 12.02
C VAL A 72 -20.07 -0.27 13.06
N ALA A 73 -20.28 0.08 14.34
CA ALA A 73 -20.44 -0.91 15.40
C ALA A 73 -21.71 -1.77 15.23
N ALA A 74 -22.83 -1.14 14.88
CA ALA A 74 -24.09 -1.85 14.62
C ALA A 74 -23.99 -2.73 13.36
N GLY A 75 -23.35 -2.21 12.29
CA GLY A 75 -23.10 -2.97 11.08
C GLY A 75 -22.19 -4.17 11.29
N LEU A 76 -21.14 -4.04 12.10
CA LEU A 76 -20.27 -5.14 12.52
C LEU A 76 -21.04 -6.20 13.31
N ALA A 77 -21.83 -5.80 14.31
CA ALA A 77 -22.64 -6.75 15.08
C ALA A 77 -23.62 -7.53 14.19
N HIS A 78 -24.19 -6.88 13.17
CA HIS A 78 -25.03 -7.55 12.18
C HIS A 78 -24.21 -8.52 11.31
N ALA A 79 -23.05 -8.09 10.81
CA ALA A 79 -22.17 -8.96 10.02
C ALA A 79 -21.72 -10.20 10.81
N ASP A 80 -21.35 -10.03 12.08
CA ASP A 80 -20.98 -11.10 13.00
C ASP A 80 -22.14 -12.07 13.22
N ALA A 81 -23.37 -11.55 13.40
CA ALA A 81 -24.55 -12.40 13.54
C ALA A 81 -24.85 -13.20 12.25
N ILE A 82 -24.65 -12.61 11.07
CA ILE A 82 -24.78 -13.34 9.79
C ILE A 82 -23.71 -14.43 9.71
N TYR A 83 -22.45 -14.10 10.01
CA TYR A 83 -21.34 -15.06 9.97
C TYR A 83 -21.55 -16.22 10.95
N ALA A 84 -21.98 -15.94 12.17
CA ALA A 84 -22.27 -16.98 13.18
C ALA A 84 -23.34 -17.97 12.70
N ARG A 85 -24.34 -17.53 11.93
CA ARG A 85 -25.34 -18.44 11.32
C ARG A 85 -24.72 -19.35 10.26
N ILE A 86 -23.79 -18.83 9.45
CA ILE A 86 -23.09 -19.63 8.45
C ILE A 86 -22.20 -20.67 9.15
N GLU A 87 -21.43 -20.24 10.16
CA GLU A 87 -20.50 -21.10 10.90
C GLU A 87 -21.22 -22.20 11.70
N ALA A 88 -22.38 -21.92 12.26
CA ALA A 88 -23.19 -22.91 12.97
C ALA A 88 -23.91 -23.91 12.03
N SER A 89 -23.95 -23.63 10.72
CA SER A 89 -24.61 -24.51 9.76
C SER A 89 -23.77 -25.77 9.49
N PRO A 90 -24.37 -26.98 9.46
CA PRO A 90 -23.67 -28.18 8.98
C PRO A 90 -23.32 -28.11 7.47
N HIS A 91 -23.93 -27.17 6.74
CA HIS A 91 -23.70 -26.92 5.32
C HIS A 91 -23.45 -25.41 5.10
N PRO A 92 -22.24 -24.91 5.41
CA PRO A 92 -21.93 -23.47 5.39
C PRO A 92 -22.08 -22.85 3.99
N GLU A 93 -21.72 -23.57 2.93
CA GLU A 93 -21.89 -23.12 1.54
C GLU A 93 -23.37 -22.84 1.21
N GLN A 94 -24.26 -23.76 1.58
CA GLN A 94 -25.70 -23.60 1.35
C GLN A 94 -26.28 -22.47 2.21
N ALA A 95 -25.82 -22.34 3.46
CA ALA A 95 -26.24 -21.24 4.34
C ALA A 95 -25.83 -19.88 3.77
N TYR A 96 -24.62 -19.75 3.23
CA TYR A 96 -24.18 -18.54 2.54
C TYR A 96 -24.96 -18.30 1.24
N ALA A 97 -25.20 -19.33 0.44
CA ALA A 97 -25.95 -19.22 -0.81
C ALA A 97 -27.39 -18.73 -0.57
N ALA A 98 -28.02 -19.22 0.51
CA ALA A 98 -29.37 -18.85 0.93
C ALA A 98 -29.49 -17.45 1.54
N LEU A 99 -28.38 -16.76 1.82
CA LEU A 99 -28.42 -15.36 2.27
C LEU A 99 -29.05 -14.47 1.20
N THR A 100 -29.80 -13.48 1.68
CA THR A 100 -30.33 -12.40 0.86
C THR A 100 -29.18 -11.56 0.29
N ASP A 101 -29.45 -10.81 -0.79
CA ASP A 101 -28.45 -9.89 -1.36
C ASP A 101 -28.06 -8.79 -0.37
N ALA A 102 -28.98 -8.39 0.51
CA ALA A 102 -28.72 -7.44 1.58
C ALA A 102 -27.73 -8.01 2.60
N ASP A 103 -27.92 -9.25 3.06
CA ASP A 103 -27.01 -9.92 4.00
C ASP A 103 -25.62 -10.13 3.37
N LYS A 104 -25.57 -10.54 2.09
CA LYS A 104 -24.30 -10.63 1.34
C LYS A 104 -23.62 -9.27 1.21
N ALA A 105 -24.38 -8.19 1.03
CA ALA A 105 -23.83 -6.84 1.01
C ALA A 105 -23.27 -6.41 2.39
N VAL A 106 -23.90 -6.81 3.49
CA VAL A 106 -23.38 -6.58 4.85
C VAL A 106 -22.06 -7.31 5.04
N LEU A 107 -21.96 -8.61 4.71
CA LEU A 107 -20.70 -9.35 4.81
C LEU A 107 -19.58 -8.70 3.97
N ARG A 108 -19.88 -8.28 2.74
CA ARG A 108 -18.90 -7.58 1.88
C ARG A 108 -18.46 -6.24 2.47
N SER A 109 -19.36 -5.49 3.08
CA SER A 109 -19.09 -4.14 3.58
C SER A 109 -18.25 -4.14 4.87
N TYR A 110 -18.35 -5.21 5.66
CA TYR A 110 -17.78 -5.27 7.00
C TYR A 110 -16.72 -6.36 7.20
N LEU A 111 -16.80 -7.49 6.51
CA LEU A 111 -15.90 -8.63 6.73
C LEU A 111 -14.96 -8.93 5.57
N LEU A 112 -15.13 -8.32 4.38
CA LEU A 112 -14.23 -8.54 3.24
C LEU A 112 -13.33 -7.33 2.97
N PRO A 113 -12.05 -7.54 2.65
CA PRO A 113 -11.09 -6.46 2.45
C PRO A 113 -11.38 -5.69 1.16
N ALA A 114 -11.28 -4.37 1.25
CA ALA A 114 -11.40 -3.46 0.11
C ALA A 114 -10.16 -2.58 -0.07
N VAL A 115 -9.55 -2.12 1.02
CA VAL A 115 -8.35 -1.27 0.98
C VAL A 115 -7.30 -1.79 1.95
N THR A 116 -6.04 -1.47 1.67
CA THR A 116 -4.92 -1.79 2.57
C THR A 116 -4.16 -0.52 2.93
N THR A 117 -3.78 -0.39 4.19
CA THR A 117 -2.91 0.67 4.68
C THR A 117 -1.61 0.08 5.19
N LYS A 118 -0.56 0.92 5.26
CA LYS A 118 0.76 0.48 5.67
C LYS A 118 1.28 1.38 6.79
N ALA A 119 1.89 0.76 7.78
CA ALA A 119 2.73 1.43 8.75
C ALA A 119 4.13 0.80 8.70
N VAL A 120 5.14 1.64 8.83
CA VAL A 120 6.54 1.21 8.73
C VAL A 120 7.30 1.77 9.93
N SER A 121 8.13 0.94 10.56
CA SER A 121 9.01 1.33 11.66
C SER A 121 10.42 0.83 11.42
N ILE A 122 11.40 1.60 11.89
CA ILE A 122 12.84 1.27 11.84
C ILE A 122 13.51 1.53 13.17
N ALA A 123 14.54 0.76 13.44
CA ALA A 123 15.45 0.99 14.55
C ALA A 123 16.90 0.74 14.12
N PRO A 124 17.87 1.53 14.62
CA PRO A 124 19.27 1.22 14.47
C PRO A 124 19.59 -0.11 15.15
N SER A 125 20.41 -0.94 14.52
CA SER A 125 20.83 -2.26 15.01
C SER A 125 22.31 -2.34 15.35
N ASP A 126 23.08 -1.29 15.04
CA ASP A 126 24.46 -1.13 15.49
C ASP A 126 24.75 0.31 15.96
N ALA A 127 25.94 0.50 16.52
CA ALA A 127 26.39 1.79 17.03
C ALA A 127 26.58 2.85 15.92
N THR A 128 26.83 2.42 14.68
CA THR A 128 27.05 3.33 13.55
C THR A 128 25.72 3.96 13.12
N ALA A 129 24.68 3.14 12.94
CA ALA A 129 23.31 3.57 12.66
C ALA A 129 22.75 4.40 13.83
N ALA A 130 23.02 4.03 15.08
CA ALA A 130 22.55 4.78 16.24
C ALA A 130 23.14 6.21 16.27
N ARG A 131 24.43 6.36 15.96
CA ARG A 131 25.08 7.68 15.82
C ARG A 131 24.51 8.47 14.64
N ALA A 132 24.27 7.81 13.51
CA ALA A 132 23.66 8.43 12.33
C ALA A 132 22.29 9.07 12.63
N VAL A 133 21.47 8.42 13.45
CA VAL A 133 20.19 8.96 13.93
C VAL A 133 20.42 10.13 14.90
N ALA A 134 21.30 9.96 15.88
CA ALA A 134 21.58 10.99 16.90
C ALA A 134 22.13 12.29 16.30
N ASP A 135 22.96 12.19 15.26
CA ASP A 135 23.60 13.31 14.58
C ASP A 135 22.68 13.99 13.54
N GLY A 136 21.44 13.50 13.37
CA GLY A 136 20.46 14.02 12.41
C GLY A 136 20.83 13.78 10.94
N ALA A 137 21.86 12.96 10.69
CA ALA A 137 22.33 12.63 9.35
C ALA A 137 21.33 11.77 8.57
N VAL A 138 20.45 11.05 9.28
CA VAL A 138 19.25 10.41 8.72
C VAL A 138 18.05 11.32 8.97
N GLY A 139 17.62 12.04 7.94
CA GLY A 139 16.47 12.95 8.01
C GLY A 139 15.12 12.22 8.09
N THR A 140 14.11 12.91 8.65
CA THR A 140 12.70 12.48 8.66
C THR A 140 11.90 13.03 7.48
N THR A 141 12.48 13.96 6.70
CA THR A 141 11.85 14.59 5.53
C THR A 141 12.90 14.86 4.45
N PHE A 142 12.53 14.65 3.19
CA PHE A 142 13.39 14.84 2.03
C PHE A 142 12.61 15.46 0.87
N THR A 143 13.30 16.25 0.04
CA THR A 143 12.73 16.95 -1.11
C THR A 143 12.39 16.05 -2.30
N SER A 144 12.97 14.85 -2.37
CA SER A 144 12.60 13.77 -3.30
C SER A 144 13.20 12.42 -2.86
N GLU A 145 12.71 11.30 -3.39
CA GLU A 145 13.28 9.96 -3.16
C GLU A 145 14.75 9.89 -3.60
N ASP A 146 15.13 10.56 -4.69
CA ASP A 146 16.51 10.59 -5.18
C ASP A 146 17.46 11.45 -4.31
N ASP A 147 17.02 12.61 -3.80
CA ASP A 147 17.80 13.42 -2.85
C ASP A 147 17.93 12.67 -1.50
N ALA A 148 16.86 11.97 -1.12
CA ALA A 148 16.83 10.96 -0.07
C ALA A 148 17.61 9.69 -0.39
N ILE A 149 18.20 9.53 -1.60
CA ILE A 149 19.16 8.48 -2.04
C ILE A 149 20.59 9.01 -2.38
N ILE A 150 20.83 10.33 -2.45
CA ILE A 150 22.18 10.95 -2.59
C ILE A 150 22.84 11.45 -1.28
N ARG A 151 22.13 12.14 -0.38
CA ARG A 151 22.66 12.63 0.94
C ARG A 151 22.99 11.63 2.08
N THR A 152 22.09 10.72 2.43
CA THR A 152 22.12 9.75 3.53
C THR A 152 22.84 8.39 3.26
N SER A 153 23.42 8.12 2.08
CA SER A 153 24.26 6.95 1.69
C SER A 153 25.73 7.16 2.04
N ALA A 154 26.06 8.33 2.57
CA ALA A 154 27.36 8.60 3.15
C ALA A 154 27.51 7.98 4.57
N VAL A 155 26.46 7.39 5.14
CA VAL A 155 26.44 6.91 6.53
C VAL A 155 26.13 5.43 6.57
N GLY A 156 27.11 4.62 6.99
CA GLY A 156 26.95 3.18 7.13
C GLY A 156 26.26 2.78 8.43
N GLY A 157 25.76 1.55 8.48
CA GLY A 157 25.17 0.94 9.68
C GLY A 157 24.15 -0.15 9.33
N CYS A 158 23.80 -0.92 10.36
CA CYS A 158 22.77 -1.94 10.31
C CYS A 158 21.46 -1.44 10.90
N TRP A 159 20.35 -1.85 10.29
CA TRP A 159 19.00 -1.44 10.62
C TRP A 159 18.09 -2.65 10.73
N THR A 160 17.12 -2.57 11.61
CA THR A 160 15.96 -3.48 11.63
C THR A 160 14.74 -2.68 11.22
N GLY A 161 13.93 -3.26 10.34
CA GLY A 161 12.69 -2.67 9.88
C GLY A 161 11.51 -3.61 10.10
N THR A 162 10.35 -3.01 10.27
CA THR A 162 9.09 -3.73 10.35
C THR A 162 8.06 -3.00 9.50
N VAL A 163 7.35 -3.75 8.65
CA VAL A 163 6.19 -3.25 7.89
C VAL A 163 4.96 -3.97 8.39
N LYS A 164 3.94 -3.19 8.75
CA LYS A 164 2.58 -3.62 9.01
C LYS A 164 1.72 -3.29 7.80
N THR A 165 1.02 -4.26 7.26
CA THR A 165 -0.08 -4.06 6.30
C THR A 165 -1.39 -4.39 6.99
N THR A 166 -2.30 -3.42 7.07
CA THR A 166 -3.65 -3.61 7.61
C THR A 166 -4.64 -3.67 6.46
N ALA A 167 -5.50 -4.68 6.42
CA ALA A 167 -6.64 -4.68 5.52
C ALA A 167 -7.88 -4.12 6.21
N HIS A 168 -8.59 -3.26 5.48
CA HIS A 168 -9.84 -2.66 5.92
C HIS A 168 -11.00 -3.06 5.01
N ALA A 169 -12.16 -3.26 5.61
CA ALA A 169 -13.40 -3.42 4.88
C ALA A 169 -13.87 -2.07 4.29
N PRO A 170 -14.83 -2.05 3.34
CA PRO A 170 -15.44 -0.81 2.84
C PRO A 170 -15.95 0.13 3.94
N ALA A 171 -16.45 -0.42 5.06
CA ALA A 171 -16.90 0.35 6.22
C ALA A 171 -15.76 0.92 7.09
N GLY A 172 -14.49 0.66 6.75
CA GLY A 172 -13.30 1.20 7.40
C GLY A 172 -12.77 0.39 8.58
N ASN A 173 -13.51 -0.60 9.08
CA ASN A 173 -13.02 -1.47 10.14
C ASN A 173 -11.86 -2.36 9.66
N ALA A 174 -10.93 -2.66 10.57
CA ALA A 174 -9.82 -3.56 10.29
C ALA A 174 -10.31 -5.02 10.22
N ILE A 175 -9.69 -5.81 9.35
CA ILE A 175 -10.00 -7.23 9.16
C ILE A 175 -8.86 -8.09 9.67
N TRP A 176 -7.64 -7.79 9.23
CA TRP A 176 -6.43 -8.44 9.69
C TRP A 176 -5.25 -7.51 9.49
N ASP A 177 -4.18 -7.79 10.24
CA ASP A 177 -2.87 -7.19 10.06
C ASP A 177 -1.88 -8.28 9.66
N VAL A 178 -1.02 -7.99 8.70
CA VAL A 178 0.14 -8.82 8.35
C VAL A 178 1.41 -8.02 8.58
N TRP A 179 2.37 -8.65 9.22
CA TRP A 179 3.65 -8.07 9.58
C TRP A 179 4.79 -8.80 8.91
N VAL A 180 5.80 -8.04 8.47
CA VAL A 180 7.11 -8.55 8.06
C VAL A 180 8.18 -7.79 8.82
N GLU A 181 9.19 -8.53 9.29
CA GLU A 181 10.34 -7.99 9.98
C GLU A 181 11.62 -8.53 9.37
N GLY A 182 12.63 -7.66 9.27
CA GLY A 182 13.96 -8.05 8.85
C GLY A 182 14.99 -6.97 9.11
N ALA A 183 16.23 -7.26 8.74
CA ALA A 183 17.35 -6.34 8.92
C ALA A 183 18.16 -6.19 7.64
N TRP A 184 18.89 -5.09 7.53
CA TRP A 184 19.86 -4.88 6.47
C TRP A 184 21.04 -4.07 7.00
N CYS A 185 22.21 -4.29 6.42
CA CYS A 185 23.37 -3.45 6.67
C CYS A 185 23.74 -2.71 5.40
N ALA A 186 24.23 -1.50 5.58
CA ALA A 186 24.65 -0.66 4.47
C ALA A 186 25.86 0.20 4.80
N GLY A 187 26.57 0.59 3.74
CA GLY A 187 27.58 1.66 3.72
C GLY A 187 27.19 2.67 2.65
N SER A 188 27.99 2.78 1.59
CA SER A 188 27.59 3.50 0.36
C SER A 188 26.43 2.82 -0.39
N THR A 189 26.29 1.51 -0.22
CA THR A 189 25.22 0.67 -0.76
C THR A 189 24.80 -0.35 0.28
N VAL A 190 23.62 -0.95 0.11
CA VAL A 190 23.23 -2.12 0.90
C VAL A 190 24.17 -3.28 0.60
N THR A 191 24.67 -3.94 1.64
CA THR A 191 25.62 -5.06 1.57
C THR A 191 25.03 -6.37 2.05
N SER A 192 24.00 -6.31 2.89
CA SER A 192 23.28 -7.49 3.36
C SER A 192 21.82 -7.16 3.62
N ALA A 193 20.98 -8.18 3.49
CA ALA A 193 19.58 -8.15 3.90
C ALA A 193 19.23 -9.51 4.50
N ALA A 194 18.43 -9.51 5.56
CA ALA A 194 18.00 -10.69 6.29
C ALA A 194 16.51 -10.59 6.59
N PHE A 195 15.79 -11.66 6.32
CA PHE A 195 14.43 -11.86 6.80
C PHE A 195 14.49 -12.44 8.21
N HIS A 196 13.71 -11.90 9.15
CA HIS A 196 13.64 -12.43 10.51
C HIS A 196 12.39 -13.25 10.73
N ARG A 197 11.21 -12.66 10.47
CA ARG A 197 9.92 -13.31 10.68
C ARG A 197 8.78 -12.58 9.98
N SER A 198 7.66 -13.28 9.87
CA SER A 198 6.37 -12.71 9.52
C SER A 198 5.28 -13.29 10.42
N TRP A 199 4.22 -12.52 10.67
CA TRP A 199 3.07 -12.96 11.46
C TRP A 199 1.81 -12.19 11.04
N ALA A 200 0.65 -12.65 11.50
CA ALA A 200 -0.60 -11.93 11.31
C ALA A 200 -1.41 -11.88 12.61
N THR A 201 -2.30 -10.90 12.70
CA THR A 201 -3.36 -10.84 13.70
C THR A 201 -4.69 -10.69 13.00
N ILE A 202 -5.70 -11.41 13.47
CA ILE A 202 -7.06 -11.37 12.92
C ILE A 202 -7.93 -10.49 13.81
N ALA A 203 -8.69 -9.58 13.19
CA ALA A 203 -9.64 -8.69 13.87
C ALA A 203 -11.09 -9.03 13.52
N ALA A 204 -11.37 -9.49 12.30
CA ALA A 204 -12.72 -9.84 11.85
C ALA A 204 -12.97 -11.36 11.91
N PRO A 205 -14.18 -11.80 12.31
CA PRO A 205 -14.51 -13.23 12.35
C PRO A 205 -14.47 -13.87 10.96
N GLY A 206 -14.30 -15.19 10.95
CA GLY A 206 -14.19 -16.00 9.74
C GLY A 206 -12.85 -15.92 9.02
N TRP A 207 -12.00 -14.95 9.35
CA TRP A 207 -10.64 -14.89 8.83
C TRP A 207 -9.69 -15.78 9.62
N GLN A 208 -8.79 -16.43 8.88
CA GLN A 208 -7.77 -17.31 9.41
C GLN A 208 -6.45 -17.02 8.73
N ASP A 209 -5.39 -16.94 9.52
CA ASP A 209 -4.02 -16.97 9.03
C ASP A 209 -3.61 -18.43 8.81
N ARG A 210 -3.40 -18.81 7.54
CA ARG A 210 -2.92 -20.15 7.15
C ARG A 210 -1.39 -20.22 7.05
N GLY A 211 -0.69 -19.22 7.57
CA GLY A 211 0.75 -19.22 7.69
C GLY A 211 1.47 -18.51 6.54
N GLU A 212 2.79 -18.45 6.69
CA GLU A 212 3.71 -17.99 5.66
C GLU A 212 3.77 -19.03 4.53
N ILE A 213 3.60 -18.56 3.29
CA ILE A 213 3.71 -19.37 2.08
C ILE A 213 4.95 -19.03 1.24
N GLY A 214 5.66 -17.96 1.61
CA GLY A 214 6.92 -17.58 1.01
C GLY A 214 7.55 -16.42 1.77
N SER A 215 8.87 -16.36 1.76
CA SER A 215 9.63 -15.23 2.28
C SER A 215 10.95 -15.11 1.54
N GLY A 216 11.56 -13.94 1.62
CA GLY A 216 12.85 -13.71 1.00
C GLY A 216 13.50 -12.42 1.46
N ALA A 217 14.82 -12.38 1.36
CA ALA A 217 15.61 -11.20 1.57
C ALA A 217 16.72 -11.16 0.51
N GLY A 218 16.99 -9.96 0.00
CA GLY A 218 18.07 -9.72 -0.93
C GLY A 218 18.28 -8.23 -1.12
N PHE A 219 19.18 -7.86 -2.02
CA PHE A 219 19.37 -6.46 -2.39
C PHE A 219 19.52 -6.33 -3.91
N SER A 220 18.88 -5.29 -4.44
CA SER A 220 18.81 -4.96 -5.87
C SER A 220 18.78 -3.42 -5.98
N GLY A 221 19.50 -2.87 -6.96
CA GLY A 221 19.55 -1.42 -7.19
C GLY A 221 20.04 -0.62 -5.98
N GLY A 222 20.93 -1.18 -5.14
CA GLY A 222 21.45 -0.51 -3.93
C GLY A 222 20.48 -0.48 -2.74
N THR A 223 19.35 -1.20 -2.81
CA THR A 223 18.35 -1.29 -1.73
C THR A 223 18.17 -2.73 -1.25
N ALA A 224 17.93 -2.90 0.04
CA ALA A 224 17.47 -4.12 0.66
C ALA A 224 15.99 -4.31 0.33
N LYS A 225 15.62 -5.53 -0.05
CA LYS A 225 14.26 -5.96 -0.32
C LYS A 225 14.00 -7.21 0.50
N ILE A 226 13.19 -7.07 1.55
CA ILE A 226 12.85 -8.14 2.47
C ILE A 226 11.34 -8.30 2.44
N TRP A 227 10.83 -9.49 2.14
CA TRP A 227 9.40 -9.70 1.96
C TRP A 227 8.94 -11.01 2.60
N ALA A 228 7.65 -11.05 2.90
CA ALA A 228 6.94 -12.26 3.26
C ALA A 228 5.55 -12.26 2.60
N GLN A 229 5.10 -13.46 2.26
CA GLN A 229 3.76 -13.73 1.76
C GLN A 229 3.04 -14.63 2.75
N ARG A 230 1.86 -14.22 3.18
CA ARG A 230 1.00 -15.03 4.06
C ARG A 230 -0.31 -15.37 3.38
N ARG A 231 -0.82 -16.57 3.61
CA ARG A 231 -2.12 -16.99 3.10
C ARG A 231 -3.20 -16.66 4.13
N MET A 232 -4.10 -15.76 3.75
CA MET A 232 -5.25 -15.37 4.57
C MET A 232 -6.51 -15.97 3.96
N VAL A 233 -7.31 -16.66 4.77
CA VAL A 233 -8.53 -17.34 4.30
C VAL A 233 -9.72 -16.85 5.09
N PHE A 234 -10.76 -16.43 4.39
CA PHE A 234 -12.10 -16.25 4.95
C PHE A 234 -12.92 -17.51 4.66
N GLY A 235 -13.47 -18.12 5.69
CA GLY A 235 -14.22 -19.36 5.57
C GLY A 235 -14.99 -19.70 6.84
N ALA A 236 -15.80 -20.75 6.76
CA ALA A 236 -16.65 -21.23 7.85
C ALA A 236 -16.71 -22.76 7.83
N ALA A 237 -16.57 -23.40 8.99
CA ALA A 237 -16.70 -24.86 9.17
C ALA A 237 -15.99 -25.73 8.11
N GLY A 238 -14.76 -25.35 7.71
CA GLY A 238 -13.94 -26.08 6.74
C GLY A 238 -14.18 -25.73 5.26
N TRP A 239 -15.12 -24.83 4.97
CA TRP A 239 -15.33 -24.25 3.66
C TRP A 239 -14.61 -22.90 3.52
N ASP A 240 -13.76 -22.78 2.51
CA ASP A 240 -13.03 -21.55 2.19
C ASP A 240 -13.84 -20.71 1.19
N LEU A 241 -14.39 -19.57 1.62
CA LEU A 241 -15.13 -18.65 0.74
C LEU A 241 -14.17 -17.76 -0.07
N GLN A 242 -13.12 -17.25 0.57
CA GLN A 242 -12.15 -16.38 -0.07
C GLN A 242 -10.75 -16.72 0.43
N THR A 243 -9.80 -16.89 -0.49
CA THR A 243 -8.37 -16.98 -0.18
C THR A 243 -7.67 -15.76 -0.76
N THR A 244 -6.83 -15.11 0.04
CA THR A 244 -5.94 -14.04 -0.42
C THR A 244 -4.50 -14.34 -0.01
N GLN A 245 -3.55 -13.92 -0.83
CA GLN A 245 -2.13 -14.09 -0.57
C GLN A 245 -1.51 -12.71 -0.35
N GLN A 246 -1.28 -12.37 0.90
CA GLN A 246 -0.89 -11.04 1.31
C GLN A 246 0.62 -10.92 1.37
N CYS A 247 1.14 -10.06 0.51
CA CYS A 247 2.55 -9.72 0.46
C CYS A 247 2.82 -8.48 1.29
N ALA A 248 3.85 -8.52 2.12
CA ALA A 248 4.42 -7.34 2.73
C ALA A 248 5.92 -7.32 2.43
N ARG A 249 6.42 -6.19 1.93
CA ARG A 249 7.84 -6.00 1.62
C ARG A 249 8.38 -4.73 2.24
N ILE A 250 9.51 -4.87 2.93
CA ILE A 250 10.40 -3.83 3.40
C ILE A 250 11.36 -3.50 2.26
N ILE A 251 11.42 -2.23 1.90
CA ILE A 251 12.48 -1.68 1.05
C ILE A 251 13.31 -0.76 1.93
N GLY A 252 14.46 -1.27 2.37
CA GLY A 252 15.44 -0.51 3.13
C GLY A 252 16.52 0.01 2.20
N ASN A 253 16.95 1.26 2.34
CA ASN A 253 18.10 1.76 1.59
C ASN A 253 19.32 1.89 2.50
N ALA A 254 20.42 2.39 1.93
CA ALA A 254 21.68 2.53 2.65
C ALA A 254 21.67 3.48 3.86
N ARG A 255 20.52 4.05 4.18
CA ARG A 255 20.37 5.38 4.76
C ARG A 255 19.37 5.38 5.90
N GLY A 256 19.02 4.18 6.38
CA GLY A 256 17.94 3.93 7.34
C GLY A 256 16.54 4.18 6.80
N HIS A 257 16.36 4.80 5.63
CA HIS A 257 15.03 5.01 5.08
C HIS A 257 14.41 3.68 4.66
N VAL A 258 13.13 3.55 5.00
CA VAL A 258 12.35 2.35 4.78
C VAL A 258 11.01 2.72 4.17
N ARG A 259 10.55 1.92 3.22
CA ARG A 259 9.15 1.95 2.78
C ARG A 259 8.59 0.53 2.68
N GLY A 260 7.26 0.45 2.69
CA GLY A 260 6.52 -0.79 2.56
C GLY A 260 5.79 -0.86 1.21
N ASP A 261 5.81 -2.01 0.53
CA ASP A 261 4.90 -2.29 -0.59
C ASP A 261 4.32 -3.72 -0.53
N LEU A 262 3.52 -4.11 -1.52
CA LEU A 262 2.81 -5.41 -1.57
C LEU A 262 3.46 -6.38 -2.57
N ALA A 263 4.71 -6.17 -2.97
CA ALA A 263 5.37 -7.08 -3.91
C ALA A 263 6.11 -8.22 -3.18
N CYS A 264 5.95 -9.44 -3.65
CA CYS A 264 6.71 -10.60 -3.19
C CYS A 264 7.91 -10.85 -4.11
N SER A 265 8.90 -9.97 -4.06
CA SER A 265 10.10 -10.06 -4.89
C SER A 265 11.28 -9.31 -4.31
N THR A 266 12.49 -9.82 -4.57
CA THR A 266 13.77 -9.14 -4.30
C THR A 266 14.31 -8.38 -5.51
N VAL A 267 13.64 -8.47 -6.67
CA VAL A 267 14.05 -7.78 -7.90
C VAL A 267 13.56 -6.34 -7.91
#